data_AF-A0A1R2B511-F1
#
_entry.id   AF-A0A1R2B511-F1
#
_cell.length_a   1.000
_cell.length_b   1.000
_cell.length_c   1.000
_cell.angle_alpha   90.00
_cell.angle_beta   90.00
_cell.angle_gamma   90.00
#
_symmetry.space_group_name_H-M   'P 1'
#
loop_
_entity.id
_entity.type
_entity.pdbx_description
1 polymer ?
#
loop_
_entity_poly.entity_id
_entity_poly.type
_entity_poly.pdbx_seq_one_letter_code
_entity_poly.pdbx_strand_id
1 'polypeptide(L)'
;MENFYIISNKNKSQYCKFYVDECDSGCSYEDLLDLQCSKKCNTTLCGYDNLNCLRTNECFNFMLGDGYCNSMCPSDPDCSYIENNNDSDYYLLIIAIVIPIICGVLLIVVILFIVFIIKSSETIKNLRDNLESKEEAFSLMNIQIFDDKTNYNGEALCILDIKVISIGDKVAIMKNCTHIFHYNCMIKRYEKEKTYECFTCNQNNRELNGFRQIENRA
;
A
#
# COMPACT_ATOMS: atom_id res chain seq x y z
N MET A 1 -34.08 -34.51 -20.85
CA MET A 1 -34.84 -35.16 -19.77
C MET A 1 -33.85 -35.43 -18.66
N GLU A 2 -33.91 -34.61 -17.61
CA GLU A 2 -33.09 -34.79 -16.41
C GLU A 2 -33.83 -35.77 -15.50
N ASN A 3 -33.27 -36.96 -15.32
CA ASN A 3 -33.80 -37.94 -14.37
C ASN A 3 -33.35 -37.54 -12.97
N PHE A 4 -34.19 -36.75 -12.28
CA PHE A 4 -34.00 -36.48 -10.86
C PHE A 4 -34.41 -37.70 -10.05
N TYR A 5 -33.49 -38.26 -9.28
CA TYR A 5 -33.77 -39.29 -8.28
C TYR A 5 -34.47 -38.63 -7.08
N ILE A 6 -35.76 -38.91 -6.90
CA ILE A 6 -36.53 -38.45 -5.74
C ILE A 6 -36.30 -39.44 -4.59
N ILE A 7 -35.43 -39.09 -3.65
CA ILE A 7 -35.27 -39.88 -2.41
C ILE A 7 -36.55 -39.66 -1.58
N SER A 8 -37.37 -40.71 -1.48
CA SER A 8 -38.79 -40.59 -1.12
C SER A 8 -39.05 -40.18 0.34
N ASN A 9 -40.07 -39.31 0.51
CA ASN A 9 -40.65 -38.93 1.79
C ASN A 9 -41.59 -40.05 2.29
N LYS A 10 -41.37 -40.51 3.52
CA LYS A 10 -42.09 -41.63 4.17
C LYS A 10 -43.62 -41.48 4.18
N ASN A 11 -44.14 -40.25 4.15
CA ASN A 11 -45.59 -39.98 4.16
C ASN A 11 -46.23 -39.92 2.76
N LYS A 12 -45.45 -39.88 1.67
CA LYS A 12 -45.96 -39.85 0.30
C LYS A 12 -45.91 -41.21 -0.41
N SER A 13 -45.29 -42.24 0.19
CA SER A 13 -45.21 -43.58 -0.42
C SER A 13 -46.58 -44.26 -0.55
N GLN A 14 -47.54 -43.97 0.33
CA GLN A 14 -48.88 -44.57 0.29
C GLN A 14 -49.71 -44.21 -0.97
N TYR A 15 -49.35 -43.15 -1.70
CA TYR A 15 -50.08 -42.70 -2.90
C TYR A 15 -49.27 -42.80 -4.19
N CYS A 16 -47.98 -43.17 -4.12
CA CYS A 16 -47.16 -43.40 -5.29
C CYS A 16 -47.27 -44.84 -5.76
N LYS A 17 -48.39 -45.19 -6.39
CA LYS A 17 -48.60 -46.48 -7.09
C LYS A 17 -47.66 -46.69 -8.30
N PHE A 18 -46.76 -45.74 -8.55
CA PHE A 18 -45.80 -45.73 -9.65
C PHE A 18 -44.35 -45.80 -9.17
N TYR A 19 -44.09 -45.91 -7.86
CA TYR A 19 -42.77 -46.30 -7.39
C TYR A 19 -42.63 -47.81 -7.51
N VAL A 20 -42.46 -48.24 -8.76
CA VAL A 20 -41.85 -49.52 -9.14
C VAL A 20 -42.67 -50.73 -8.68
N ASP A 21 -43.70 -51.11 -9.45
CA ASP A 21 -44.45 -52.38 -9.22
C ASP A 21 -43.53 -53.62 -9.28
N GLU A 22 -42.31 -53.49 -9.82
CA GLU A 22 -41.17 -54.39 -9.69
C GLU A 22 -39.99 -53.62 -10.27
N CYS A 23 -38.80 -53.60 -9.65
CA CYS A 23 -37.64 -53.31 -10.49
C CYS A 23 -37.57 -54.51 -11.45
N ASP A 24 -37.33 -54.31 -12.75
CA ASP A 24 -37.47 -55.32 -13.82
C ASP A 24 -36.73 -56.67 -13.57
N SER A 25 -35.95 -56.76 -12.49
CA SER A 25 -35.27 -57.93 -11.95
C SER A 25 -36.13 -58.83 -11.03
N GLY A 26 -37.41 -58.51 -10.82
CA GLY A 26 -38.32 -59.31 -9.97
C GLY A 26 -38.02 -59.21 -8.46
N CYS A 27 -37.62 -58.03 -8.00
CA CYS A 27 -37.46 -57.69 -6.58
C CYS A 27 -38.70 -56.89 -6.13
N SER A 28 -39.35 -57.35 -5.07
CA SER A 28 -40.49 -56.64 -4.48
C SER A 28 -40.03 -55.52 -3.55
N TYR A 29 -40.94 -54.63 -3.16
CA TYR A 29 -40.65 -53.60 -2.18
C TYR A 29 -40.23 -54.17 -0.81
N GLU A 30 -40.79 -55.32 -0.42
CA GLU A 30 -40.44 -55.97 0.84
C GLU A 30 -38.99 -56.48 0.83
N ASP A 31 -38.52 -56.98 -0.33
CA ASP A 31 -37.15 -57.44 -0.55
C ASP A 31 -36.12 -56.30 -0.61
N LEU A 32 -36.54 -55.03 -0.69
CA LEU A 32 -35.65 -53.84 -0.64
C LEU A 32 -35.45 -53.29 0.78
N LEU A 33 -36.12 -53.89 1.76
CA LEU A 33 -36.11 -53.45 3.16
C LEU A 33 -35.79 -54.59 4.13
N ASP A 34 -35.54 -55.79 3.63
CA ASP A 34 -35.26 -56.99 4.44
C ASP A 34 -33.81 -57.04 4.95
N LEU A 35 -32.96 -56.12 4.48
CA LEU A 35 -31.54 -56.03 4.77
C LEU A 35 -30.75 -57.26 4.28
N GLN A 36 -31.31 -58.08 3.39
CA GLN A 36 -30.68 -59.25 2.83
C GLN A 36 -30.31 -59.04 1.37
N CYS A 37 -29.03 -59.21 1.08
CA CYS A 37 -28.51 -59.07 -0.27
C CYS A 37 -28.89 -60.23 -1.17
N SER A 38 -30.06 -60.13 -1.79
CA SER A 38 -30.51 -61.06 -2.82
C SER A 38 -29.94 -60.68 -4.19
N LYS A 39 -29.61 -61.67 -5.02
CA LYS A 39 -29.11 -61.43 -6.39
C LYS A 39 -30.11 -60.65 -7.26
N LYS A 40 -31.40 -60.69 -6.93
CA LYS A 40 -32.46 -59.99 -7.67
C LYS A 40 -32.49 -58.50 -7.35
N CYS A 41 -32.32 -58.14 -6.08
CA CYS A 41 -32.34 -56.75 -5.59
C CYS A 41 -30.96 -56.07 -5.65
N ASN A 42 -29.87 -56.85 -5.72
CA ASN A 42 -28.49 -56.37 -5.80
C ASN A 42 -28.10 -55.96 -7.24
N THR A 43 -28.90 -55.10 -7.87
CA THR A 43 -28.65 -54.58 -9.23
C THR A 43 -28.72 -53.05 -9.24
N THR A 44 -28.11 -52.43 -10.25
CA THR A 44 -28.17 -50.97 -10.46
C THR A 44 -29.60 -50.46 -10.61
N LEU A 45 -30.47 -51.23 -11.27
CA LEU A 45 -31.88 -50.89 -11.48
C LEU A 45 -32.67 -50.87 -10.16
N CYS A 46 -32.33 -51.75 -9.23
CA CYS A 46 -33.00 -51.90 -7.93
C CYS A 46 -32.29 -51.14 -6.80
N GLY A 47 -31.25 -50.35 -7.10
CA GLY A 47 -30.53 -49.55 -6.11
C GLY A 47 -29.80 -50.37 -5.05
N TYR A 48 -29.44 -51.62 -5.35
CA TYR A 48 -28.65 -52.50 -4.47
C TYR A 48 -29.23 -52.68 -3.06
N ASP A 49 -30.52 -53.00 -2.96
CA ASP A 49 -31.24 -53.14 -1.67
C ASP A 49 -31.05 -51.88 -0.80
N ASN A 50 -31.48 -50.74 -1.34
CA ASN A 50 -31.32 -49.41 -0.74
C ASN A 50 -29.86 -49.12 -0.30
N LEU A 51 -28.91 -49.47 -1.16
CA LEU A 51 -27.45 -49.36 -0.99
C LEU A 51 -26.87 -50.22 0.14
N ASN A 52 -27.69 -50.98 0.88
CA ASN A 52 -27.22 -51.78 2.01
C ASN A 52 -26.24 -52.86 1.54
N CYS A 53 -26.42 -53.39 0.34
CA CYS A 53 -25.51 -54.37 -0.26
C CYS A 53 -24.18 -53.82 -0.75
N LEU A 54 -24.07 -52.51 -0.87
CA LEU A 54 -22.80 -51.85 -1.15
C LEU A 54 -22.04 -51.53 0.14
N ARG A 55 -22.61 -51.81 1.32
CA ARG A 55 -22.00 -51.47 2.59
C ARG A 55 -21.12 -52.62 3.12
N THR A 56 -19.85 -52.33 3.33
CA THR A 56 -18.85 -53.22 3.96
C THR A 56 -18.29 -52.51 5.19
N ASN A 57 -18.38 -53.11 6.38
CA ASN A 57 -17.85 -52.56 7.63
C ASN A 57 -18.25 -51.09 7.87
N GLU A 58 -19.56 -50.81 7.76
CA GLU A 58 -20.15 -49.47 7.94
C GLU A 58 -19.88 -48.45 6.81
N CYS A 59 -19.05 -48.80 5.82
CA CYS A 59 -18.70 -47.96 4.68
C CYS A 59 -19.34 -48.43 3.39
N PHE A 60 -19.69 -47.49 2.51
CA PHE A 60 -20.06 -47.88 1.16
C PHE A 60 -18.80 -48.17 0.34
N ASN A 61 -18.81 -49.25 -0.44
CA ASN A 61 -17.68 -49.70 -1.25
C ASN A 61 -17.18 -48.64 -2.25
N PHE A 62 -18.04 -47.72 -2.70
CA PHE A 62 -17.65 -46.64 -3.60
C PHE A 62 -16.95 -45.47 -2.90
N MET A 63 -16.95 -45.45 -1.56
CA MET A 63 -16.22 -44.46 -0.75
C MET A 63 -14.84 -44.95 -0.32
N LEU A 64 -14.50 -46.22 -0.60
CA LEU A 64 -13.21 -46.81 -0.24
C LEU A 64 -12.25 -46.67 -1.41
N GLY A 65 -11.06 -46.10 -1.19
CA GLY A 65 -10.04 -46.01 -2.24
C GLY A 65 -10.33 -44.95 -3.31
N ASP A 66 -11.08 -43.90 -2.98
CA ASP A 66 -11.39 -42.77 -3.88
C ASP A 66 -10.30 -41.68 -3.86
N GLY A 67 -9.24 -41.88 -3.07
CA GLY A 67 -8.15 -40.94 -2.84
C GLY A 67 -8.42 -39.95 -1.71
N TYR A 68 -9.54 -40.09 -0.98
CA TYR A 68 -9.92 -39.22 0.12
C TYR A 68 -10.23 -40.01 1.39
N CYS A 69 -9.40 -39.82 2.42
CA CYS A 69 -9.63 -40.44 3.73
C CYS A 69 -10.89 -39.90 4.40
N ASN A 70 -11.93 -40.73 4.49
CA ASN A 70 -13.17 -40.40 5.17
C ASN A 70 -13.13 -40.83 6.65
N SER A 71 -13.25 -39.88 7.59
CA SER A 71 -13.20 -40.17 9.04
C SER A 71 -14.34 -41.05 9.55
N MET A 72 -15.44 -41.16 8.81
CA MET A 72 -16.55 -42.08 9.09
C MET A 72 -16.25 -43.53 8.66
N CYS A 73 -15.11 -43.76 7.99
CA CYS A 73 -14.73 -45.04 7.41
C CYS A 73 -13.38 -45.56 7.91
N PRO A 74 -13.35 -46.28 9.05
CA PRO A 74 -12.10 -46.77 9.63
C PRO A 74 -11.36 -47.79 8.75
N SER A 75 -12.07 -48.43 7.82
CA SER A 75 -11.51 -49.43 6.89
C SER A 75 -11.06 -48.83 5.56
N ASP A 76 -11.07 -47.51 5.43
CA ASP A 76 -10.66 -46.83 4.20
C ASP A 76 -9.14 -46.97 3.97
N PRO A 77 -8.70 -47.63 2.88
CA PRO A 77 -7.27 -47.82 2.62
C PRO A 77 -6.52 -46.48 2.47
N ASP A 78 -7.20 -45.40 2.05
CA ASP A 78 -6.58 -44.10 1.85
C ASP A 78 -6.17 -43.42 3.17
N CYS A 79 -6.80 -43.80 4.29
CA CYS A 79 -6.44 -43.29 5.61
C CYS A 79 -5.10 -43.82 6.12
N SER A 80 -4.64 -44.97 5.63
CA SER A 80 -3.35 -45.57 6.04
C SER A 80 -2.12 -44.76 5.58
N TYR A 81 -2.29 -43.90 4.58
CA TYR A 81 -1.23 -43.06 4.03
C TYR A 81 -0.95 -41.80 4.87
N ILE A 82 -1.90 -41.38 5.70
CA ILE A 82 -1.81 -40.12 6.44
C ILE A 82 -0.99 -40.28 7.72
N GLU A 83 -1.01 -41.46 8.36
CA GLU A 83 -0.31 -41.67 9.64
C GLU A 83 1.23 -41.70 9.53
N ASN A 84 1.81 -41.80 8.33
CA ASN A 84 3.27 -41.91 8.13
C ASN A 84 3.95 -40.66 7.56
N ASN A 85 3.21 -39.61 7.21
CA ASN A 85 3.83 -38.35 6.79
C ASN A 85 4.16 -37.52 8.02
N ASN A 86 5.36 -37.71 8.55
CA ASN A 86 5.92 -36.89 9.62
C ASN A 86 5.75 -35.40 9.27
N ASP A 87 5.10 -34.63 10.15
CA ASP A 87 4.91 -33.18 10.03
C ASP A 87 6.23 -32.42 9.70
N SER A 88 7.39 -33.01 10.01
CA SER A 88 8.71 -32.46 9.73
C SER A 88 8.94 -32.09 8.26
N ASP A 89 8.42 -32.87 7.32
CA ASP A 89 8.70 -32.64 5.89
C ASP A 89 7.95 -31.41 5.37
N TYR A 90 6.75 -31.15 5.89
CA TYR A 90 5.97 -29.96 5.58
C TYR A 90 6.66 -28.69 6.12
N TYR A 91 7.16 -28.74 7.36
CA TYR A 91 7.89 -27.62 7.95
C TYR A 91 9.19 -27.30 7.18
N LEU A 92 9.93 -28.32 6.74
CA LEU A 92 11.14 -28.13 5.93
C LEU A 92 10.83 -27.45 4.58
N LEU A 93 9.72 -27.84 3.94
CA LEU A 93 9.27 -27.23 2.68
C LEU A 93 8.89 -25.75 2.86
N ILE A 94 8.16 -25.43 3.93
CA ILE A 94 7.81 -24.04 4.26
C ILE A 94 9.07 -23.20 4.51
N ILE A 95 10.01 -23.71 5.32
CA ILE A 95 11.26 -23.01 5.65
C ILE A 95 12.07 -22.73 4.38
N ALA A 96 12.16 -23.72 3.48
CA ALA A 96 12.90 -23.60 2.21
C ALA A 96 12.33 -22.52 1.28
N ILE A 97 11.01 -22.27 1.32
CA ILE A 97 10.35 -21.27 0.47
C ILE A 97 10.32 -19.90 1.14
N VAL A 98 10.03 -19.82 2.43
CA VAL A 98 9.79 -18.56 3.14
C VAL A 98 11.10 -17.79 3.41
N ILE A 99 12.19 -18.48 3.76
CA ILE A 99 13.47 -17.82 4.08
C ILE A 99 14.03 -17.02 2.90
N PRO A 100 14.13 -17.55 1.66
CA PRO A 100 14.62 -16.78 0.51
C PRO A 100 13.79 -15.53 0.22
N ILE A 101 12.47 -15.60 0.41
CA ILE A 101 11.56 -14.47 0.18
C ILE A 101 11.86 -13.34 1.18
N ILE A 102 11.98 -13.66 2.46
CA ILE A 102 12.27 -12.66 3.51
C ILE A 102 13.65 -12.04 3.28
N CYS A 103 14.67 -12.86 2.98
CA CYS A 103 16.02 -12.38 2.67
C CYS A 103 16.04 -11.46 1.44
N GLY A 104 15.29 -11.80 0.38
CA GLY A 104 15.19 -10.98 -0.83
C GLY A 104 14.56 -9.61 -0.54
N VAL A 105 13.49 -9.56 0.23
CA VAL A 105 12.83 -8.30 0.63
C VAL A 105 13.76 -7.43 1.47
N LEU A 106 14.49 -8.01 2.42
CA LEU A 106 15.44 -7.26 3.25
C LEU A 106 16.57 -6.63 2.42
N LEU A 107 17.11 -7.33 1.42
CA LEU A 107 18.14 -6.78 0.53
C LEU A 107 17.62 -5.58 -0.27
N ILE A 108 16.38 -5.63 -0.76
CA ILE A 108 15.78 -4.51 -1.50
C ILE A 108 15.63 -3.29 -0.59
N VAL A 109 15.17 -3.46 0.64
CA VAL A 109 15.01 -2.36 1.61
C VAL A 109 16.36 -1.69 1.91
N VAL A 110 17.43 -2.47 2.08
CA VAL A 110 18.78 -1.94 2.33
C VAL A 110 19.27 -1.11 1.14
N ILE A 111 19.06 -1.57 -0.09
CA ILE A 111 19.46 -0.83 -1.30
C ILE A 111 18.70 0.50 -1.39
N LEU A 112 17.38 0.48 -1.17
CA LEU A 112 16.56 1.70 -1.17
C LEU A 112 17.01 2.69 -0.09
N PHE A 113 17.37 2.19 1.10
CA PHE A 113 17.87 3.01 2.20
C PHE A 113 19.21 3.67 1.85
N ILE A 114 20.13 2.94 1.21
CA ILE A 114 21.41 3.50 0.73
C ILE A 114 21.16 4.59 -0.32
N VAL A 115 20.31 4.33 -1.32
CA VAL A 115 19.95 5.32 -2.35
C VAL A 115 19.33 6.57 -1.72
N PHE A 116 18.44 6.39 -0.73
CA PHE A 116 17.83 7.47 0.02
C PHE A 116 18.87 8.32 0.77
N ILE A 117 19.82 7.69 1.46
CA ILE A 117 20.91 8.40 2.16
C ILE A 117 21.75 9.20 1.16
N ILE A 118 22.13 8.61 0.03
CA ILE A 118 22.95 9.29 -0.98
C ILE A 118 22.22 10.53 -1.51
N LYS A 119 20.95 10.38 -1.91
CA LYS A 119 20.13 11.49 -2.43
C LYS A 119 19.85 12.56 -1.37
N SER A 120 19.63 12.15 -0.13
CA SER A 120 19.44 13.06 1.00
C SER A 120 20.71 13.89 1.26
N SER A 121 21.89 13.27 1.18
CA SER A 121 23.16 13.96 1.41
C SER A 121 23.41 15.10 0.41
N GLU A 122 23.02 14.93 -0.85
CA GLU A 122 23.14 15.97 -1.88
C GLU A 122 22.22 17.15 -1.60
N THR A 123 21.00 16.87 -1.14
CA THR A 123 20.05 17.91 -0.72
C THR A 123 20.58 18.70 0.47
N ILE A 124 21.22 18.03 1.44
CA ILE A 124 21.83 18.67 2.62
C ILE A 124 23.02 19.55 2.22
N LYS A 125 23.86 19.11 1.28
CA LYS A 125 24.98 19.92 0.75
C LYS A 125 24.46 21.20 0.10
N ASN A 126 23.45 21.09 -0.76
CA ASN A 126 22.83 22.25 -1.41
C ASN A 126 22.19 23.21 -0.40
N LEU A 127 21.62 22.71 0.69
CA LEU A 127 21.08 23.56 1.76
C LEU A 127 22.20 24.30 2.52
N ARG A 128 23.33 23.64 2.77
CA ARG A 128 24.49 24.23 3.46
C ARG A 128 25.14 25.33 2.63
N ASP A 129 25.34 25.12 1.33
CA ASP A 129 25.93 26.14 0.45
C ASP A 129 25.01 27.38 0.32
N ASN A 130 23.69 27.17 0.36
CA ASN A 130 22.71 28.26 0.43
C ASN A 130 22.69 29.00 1.78
N LEU A 131 23.08 28.33 2.87
CA LEU A 131 23.18 28.93 4.20
C LEU A 131 24.46 29.77 4.32
N GLU A 132 25.60 29.24 3.87
CA GLU A 132 26.88 29.96 3.90
C GLU A 132 26.81 31.24 3.02
N SER A 133 26.21 31.17 1.83
CA SER A 133 25.99 32.37 0.99
C SER A 133 24.97 33.36 1.57
N LYS A 134 24.00 32.88 2.38
CA LYS A 134 23.09 33.76 3.13
C LYS A 134 23.79 34.39 4.34
N GLU A 135 24.72 33.71 4.99
CA GLU A 135 25.44 34.23 6.15
C GLU A 135 26.41 35.35 5.77
N GLU A 136 27.17 35.17 4.67
CA GLU A 136 28.04 36.21 4.12
C GLU A 136 27.23 37.46 3.72
N ALA A 137 26.02 37.26 3.21
CA ALA A 137 25.11 38.34 2.89
C ALA A 137 24.56 39.09 4.10
N PHE A 138 24.22 38.35 5.15
CA PHE A 138 23.79 38.94 6.40
C PHE A 138 24.91 39.73 7.06
N SER A 139 26.17 39.48 6.72
CA SER A 139 27.28 40.31 7.17
C SER A 139 27.25 41.75 6.60
N LEU A 140 26.58 41.99 5.46
CA LEU A 140 26.50 43.33 4.83
C LEU A 140 25.31 44.16 5.31
N MET A 141 24.39 43.53 6.05
CA MET A 141 23.16 44.14 6.53
C MET A 141 23.08 44.05 8.05
N ASN A 142 22.33 44.95 8.66
CA ASN A 142 21.89 44.79 10.05
C ASN A 142 20.43 44.33 10.03
N ILE A 143 20.17 43.15 10.57
CA ILE A 143 18.82 42.59 10.65
C ILE A 143 18.31 42.78 12.05
N GLN A 144 17.21 43.52 12.18
CA GLN A 144 16.58 43.77 13.47
C GLN A 144 15.07 43.88 13.31
N ILE A 145 14.39 43.90 14.45
CA ILE A 145 12.98 44.29 14.51
C ILE A 145 12.94 45.82 14.48
N PHE A 146 12.08 46.38 13.65
CA PHE A 146 11.93 47.82 13.51
C PHE A 146 11.31 48.41 14.77
N ASP A 147 11.95 49.44 15.30
CA ASP A 147 11.52 50.22 16.45
C ASP A 147 11.82 51.71 16.25
N ASP A 148 11.32 52.54 17.15
CA ASP A 148 11.46 54.01 17.08
C ASP A 148 12.92 54.48 17.21
N LYS A 149 13.82 53.59 17.64
CA LYS A 149 15.26 53.86 17.85
C LYS A 149 16.12 53.37 16.69
N THR A 150 15.50 52.73 15.71
CA THR A 150 16.19 52.16 14.56
C THR A 150 16.80 53.28 13.73
N ASN A 151 18.11 53.21 13.48
CA ASN A 151 18.82 54.22 12.68
C ASN A 151 18.72 53.88 11.19
N TYR A 152 18.01 54.70 10.43
CA TYR A 152 17.85 54.57 8.98
C TYR A 152 17.76 55.94 8.30
N ASN A 153 18.02 55.96 6.99
CA ASN A 153 17.89 57.16 6.17
C ASN A 153 16.59 57.15 5.36
N GLY A 154 15.90 58.29 5.34
CA GLY A 154 14.71 58.52 4.53
C GLY A 154 13.40 58.20 5.27
N GLU A 155 12.39 57.83 4.50
CA GLU A 155 11.08 57.43 5.03
C GLU A 155 11.10 55.93 5.40
N ALA A 156 10.31 55.54 6.41
CA ALA A 156 10.09 54.15 6.80
C ALA A 156 9.20 53.44 5.77
N LEU A 157 9.65 53.37 4.52
CA LEU A 157 8.93 52.81 3.39
C LEU A 157 9.85 51.82 2.68
N CYS A 158 9.42 50.58 2.54
CA CYS A 158 10.14 49.62 1.73
C CYS A 158 9.80 49.85 0.25
N ILE A 159 10.75 50.38 -0.51
CA ILE A 159 10.54 50.69 -1.94
C ILE A 159 10.39 49.44 -2.83
N LEU A 160 10.69 48.24 -2.31
CA LEU A 160 10.56 46.98 -3.07
C LEU A 160 9.11 46.49 -3.15
N ASP A 161 8.30 46.76 -2.12
CA ASP A 161 6.88 46.39 -2.08
C ASP A 161 5.95 47.60 -1.90
N ILE A 162 6.52 48.81 -1.78
CA ILE A 162 5.82 50.09 -1.64
C ILE A 162 4.92 50.07 -0.39
N LYS A 163 5.41 49.45 0.70
CA LYS A 163 4.69 49.38 1.98
C LYS A 163 5.44 50.12 3.08
N VAL A 164 4.66 50.78 3.95
CA VAL A 164 5.18 51.42 5.16
C VAL A 164 5.67 50.34 6.11
N ILE A 165 6.85 50.56 6.66
CA ILE A 165 7.49 49.71 7.66
C ILE A 165 6.96 50.12 9.03
N SER A 166 6.34 49.18 9.73
CA SER A 166 5.70 49.40 11.03
C SER A 166 6.54 48.83 12.17
N ILE A 167 6.36 49.38 13.37
CA ILE A 167 7.03 48.87 14.58
C ILE A 167 6.71 47.39 14.75
N GLY A 168 7.73 46.57 14.96
CA GLY A 168 7.61 45.12 15.03
C GLY A 168 7.94 44.38 13.73
N ASP A 169 8.05 45.09 12.60
CA ASP A 169 8.43 44.46 11.34
C ASP A 169 9.90 44.03 11.35
N LYS A 170 10.17 42.85 10.77
CA LYS A 170 11.55 42.40 10.56
C LYS A 170 12.15 43.10 9.35
N VAL A 171 13.18 43.90 9.58
CA VAL A 171 13.80 44.76 8.57
C VAL A 171 15.26 44.40 8.35
N ALA A 172 15.75 44.73 7.16
CA ALA A 172 17.16 44.71 6.81
C ALA A 172 17.62 46.14 6.51
N ILE A 173 18.65 46.58 7.22
CA ILE A 173 19.23 47.91 7.08
C ILE A 173 20.63 47.78 6.49
N MET A 174 20.90 48.49 5.40
CA MET A 174 22.18 48.43 4.72
C MET A 174 23.28 49.12 5.56
N LYS A 175 24.38 48.44 5.87
CA LYS A 175 25.44 49.01 6.74
C LYS A 175 26.06 50.30 6.20
N ASN A 176 26.21 50.41 4.88
CA ASN A 176 26.95 51.52 4.27
C ASN A 176 26.10 52.76 3.97
N CYS A 177 24.79 52.60 3.78
CA CYS A 177 23.91 53.70 3.38
C CYS A 177 22.66 53.84 4.24
N THR A 178 22.45 52.93 5.18
CA THR A 178 21.34 52.92 6.16
C THR A 178 19.93 52.95 5.53
N HIS A 179 19.80 52.60 4.26
CA HIS A 179 18.50 52.36 3.65
C HIS A 179 17.86 51.10 4.23
N ILE A 180 16.55 51.17 4.44
CA ILE A 180 15.77 50.17 5.15
C ILE A 180 14.81 49.45 4.19
N PHE A 181 14.66 48.14 4.39
CA PHE A 181 13.77 47.30 3.60
C PHE A 181 13.14 46.22 4.47
N HIS A 182 11.95 45.73 4.10
CA HIS A 182 11.44 44.48 4.67
C HIS A 182 12.43 43.34 4.42
N TYR A 183 12.76 42.59 5.47
CA TYR A 183 13.71 41.47 5.40
C TYR A 183 13.33 40.47 4.28
N ASN A 184 12.04 40.13 4.19
CA ASN A 184 11.55 39.20 3.17
C ASN A 184 11.67 39.75 1.74
N CYS A 185 11.53 41.07 1.54
CA CYS A 185 11.68 41.68 0.21
C CYS A 185 13.15 41.65 -0.23
N MET A 186 14.09 41.89 0.69
CA MET A 186 15.52 41.79 0.40
C MET A 186 15.94 40.36 0.05
N ILE A 187 15.46 39.36 0.80
CA ILE A 187 15.77 37.95 0.50
C ILE A 187 15.24 37.56 -0.88
N LYS A 188 13.98 37.89 -1.20
CA LYS A 188 13.39 37.61 -2.51
C LYS A 188 14.16 38.28 -3.65
N ARG A 189 14.59 39.53 -3.45
CA ARG A 189 15.40 40.25 -4.43
C ARG A 189 16.73 39.54 -4.66
N TYR A 190 17.45 39.18 -3.60
CA TYR A 190 18.72 38.48 -3.74
C TYR A 190 18.57 37.15 -4.47
N GLU A 191 17.56 36.36 -4.11
CA GLU A 191 17.31 35.07 -4.76
C GLU A 191 17.13 35.22 -6.28
N LYS A 192 16.55 36.34 -6.72
CA LYS A 192 16.33 36.69 -8.12
C LYS A 192 17.54 37.33 -8.82
N GLU A 193 18.16 38.33 -8.22
CA GLU A 193 19.16 39.19 -8.87
C GLU A 193 20.61 38.85 -8.48
N LYS A 194 20.80 38.00 -7.47
CA LYS A 194 22.12 37.62 -6.92
C LYS A 194 23.00 38.80 -6.51
N THR A 195 22.40 39.93 -6.14
CA THR A 195 23.10 41.13 -5.66
C THR A 195 22.55 41.62 -4.33
N TYR A 196 23.44 42.16 -3.50
CA TYR A 196 23.14 42.83 -2.22
C TYR A 196 23.34 44.35 -2.30
N GLU A 197 23.50 44.90 -3.50
CA GLU A 197 23.62 46.34 -3.66
C GLU A 197 22.34 47.05 -3.21
N CYS A 198 22.51 48.20 -2.55
CA CYS A 198 21.38 49.01 -2.15
C CYS A 198 20.64 49.52 -3.40
N PHE A 199 19.37 49.16 -3.51
CA PHE A 199 18.55 49.56 -4.64
C PHE A 199 18.38 51.08 -4.74
N THR A 200 18.13 51.74 -3.60
CA THR A 200 17.93 53.18 -3.53
C THR A 200 19.19 53.93 -3.98
N CYS A 201 20.37 53.51 -3.53
CA CYS A 201 21.64 54.12 -3.96
C CYS A 201 21.91 53.91 -5.45
N ASN A 202 21.59 52.73 -5.98
CA ASN A 202 21.80 52.42 -7.40
C ASN A 202 20.87 53.28 -8.29
N GLN A 203 19.62 53.50 -7.88
CA GLN A 203 18.72 54.41 -8.58
C GLN A 203 19.24 55.86 -8.59
N ASN A 204 19.63 56.39 -7.43
CA ASN A 204 20.15 57.75 -7.33
C ASN A 204 21.40 57.98 -8.20
N ASN A 205 22.30 56.98 -8.27
CA ASN A 205 23.49 57.05 -9.12
C ASN A 205 23.15 57.02 -10.62
N ARG A 206 22.12 56.27 -11.03
CA ARG A 206 21.68 56.22 -12.44
C ARG A 206 21.05 57.54 -12.87
N GLU A 207 20.26 58.16 -11.99
CA GLU A 207 19.66 59.47 -12.27
C GLU A 207 20.73 60.56 -12.39
N LEU A 208 21.67 60.62 -11.43
CA LEU A 208 22.81 61.57 -11.48
C LEU A 208 23.66 61.43 -12.76
N ASN A 209 23.88 60.21 -13.23
CA ASN A 209 24.62 59.96 -14.48
C ASN A 209 23.78 60.28 -15.73
N GLY A 210 22.45 60.13 -15.67
CA GLY A 210 21.54 60.53 -16.75
C GLY A 210 21.53 62.04 -16.96
N PHE A 211 21.51 62.84 -15.88
CA PHE A 211 21.55 64.30 -15.97
C PHE A 211 22.89 64.84 -16.51
N ARG A 212 24.02 64.23 -16.12
CA ARG A 212 25.35 64.60 -16.65
C ARG A 212 25.53 64.36 -18.15
N GLN A 213 24.75 63.47 -18.77
CA GLN A 213 24.79 63.27 -20.22
C GLN A 213 23.99 64.33 -20.99
N ILE A 214 23.03 65.00 -20.34
CA ILE A 214 22.21 66.05 -20.96
C ILE A 214 22.98 67.38 -20.94
N GLU A 215 23.72 67.69 -19.86
CA GLU A 215 24.55 68.91 -19.79
C GLU A 215 25.75 68.90 -20.74
N ASN A 216 26.30 67.73 -21.10
CA ASN A 216 27.41 67.62 -22.05
C ASN A 216 26.96 67.59 -23.53
N ARG A 217 25.67 67.79 -23.80
CA ARG A 217 25.08 67.85 -25.16
C ARG A 217 24.42 69.20 -25.47
N ALA A 218 24.49 70.16 -24.55
CA ALA A 218 24.14 71.57 -24.78
C ALA A 218 25.43 72.37 -25.01
#